data_AF-A0A7L4N6R4-F1
#
_entry.id   AF-A0A7L4N6R4-F1
#
_cell.length_a   1.000
_cell.length_b   1.000
_cell.length_c   1.000
_cell.angle_alpha   90.00
_cell.angle_beta   90.00
_cell.angle_gamma   90.00
#
_symmetry.space_group_name_H-M   'P 1'
#
loop_
_entity.id
_entity.type
_entity.pdbx_description
1 polymer ?
#
loop_
_entity_poly.entity_id
_entity_poly.type
_entity_poly.pdbx_seq_one_letter_code
_entity_poly.pdbx_strand_id
1 'polypeptide(L)'
;ECPLCLVRQPAENAPRLLSCPHRSCGACLRQYLRIEITESRVNICCPECSERLNPADIRRLLHDSPHLVAKYEEFMLRRCLAADPDCRWCPAPDCGYAVIAYGCASCPKLTCERDGCQTEFCYHCKQIWHPNQTCDMARQQRAQSLRVRTKHTSGLSYGQESGPADDIKPCPRCSAYIIKMNDGSCNHMTCAVCGCEFCWLCMKEISDLHYLSPSGCTFWGKKPWSRKKKILWQLGTLIGAPVGISLIAGIAIPAMVIGIPVYVGRKV
;
A
#
# COMPACT_ATOMS: atom_id res chain seq x y z
N GLU A 1 30.11 11.09 -13.66
CA GLU A 1 29.04 10.79 -14.63
C GLU A 1 27.72 10.75 -13.88
N CYS A 2 26.61 11.20 -14.46
CA CYS A 2 25.31 11.15 -13.79
C CYS A 2 24.72 9.73 -13.92
N PRO A 3 24.29 9.06 -12.83
CA PRO A 3 23.77 7.69 -12.88
C PRO A 3 22.42 7.58 -13.59
N LEU A 4 21.70 8.70 -13.77
CA LEU A 4 20.36 8.72 -14.38
C LEU A 4 20.38 8.92 -15.90
N CYS A 5 21.22 9.84 -16.39
CA CYS A 5 21.31 10.12 -17.83
C CYS A 5 22.60 9.60 -18.48
N LEU A 6 23.54 9.08 -17.70
CA LEU A 6 24.84 8.58 -18.16
C LEU A 6 25.70 9.65 -18.87
N VAL A 7 25.36 10.94 -18.68
CA VAL A 7 26.11 12.06 -19.23
C VAL A 7 27.11 12.57 -18.19
N ARG A 8 28.35 12.86 -18.63
CA ARG A 8 29.33 13.58 -17.81
C ARG A 8 28.90 15.04 -17.65
N GLN A 9 28.71 15.44 -16.40
CA GLN A 9 28.27 16.79 -16.03
C GLN A 9 29.34 17.43 -15.14
N PRO A 10 29.55 18.76 -15.23
CA PRO A 10 30.36 19.50 -14.27
C PRO A 10 29.85 19.27 -12.84
N ALA A 11 30.75 19.34 -11.86
CA ALA A 11 30.39 19.12 -10.45
C ALA A 11 29.34 20.12 -9.93
N GLU A 12 29.32 21.33 -10.48
CA GLU A 12 28.35 22.40 -10.17
C GLU A 12 26.91 22.01 -10.56
N ASN A 13 26.75 21.20 -11.60
CA ASN A 13 25.46 20.70 -12.04
C ASN A 13 24.95 19.52 -11.21
N ALA A 14 25.73 19.04 -10.24
CA ALA A 14 25.40 17.90 -9.37
C ALA A 14 25.23 18.37 -7.91
N PRO A 15 24.01 18.81 -7.52
CA PRO A 15 23.77 19.33 -6.18
C PRO A 15 24.07 18.28 -5.11
N ARG A 16 24.57 18.74 -3.95
CA ARG A 16 24.68 17.90 -2.75
C ARG A 16 23.29 17.60 -2.21
N LEU A 17 23.04 16.36 -1.84
CA LEU A 17 21.88 15.95 -1.07
C LEU A 17 22.24 15.93 0.41
N LEU A 18 21.30 16.29 1.28
CA LEU A 18 21.47 16.28 2.73
C LEU A 18 21.37 14.88 3.30
N SER A 19 20.59 14.01 2.67
CA SER A 19 20.31 12.67 3.20
C SER A 19 21.41 11.65 2.92
N CYS A 20 22.17 11.80 1.84
CA CYS A 20 23.18 10.82 1.41
C CYS A 20 24.25 11.46 0.49
N PRO A 21 25.42 10.81 0.29
CA PRO A 21 26.52 11.38 -0.49
C PRO A 21 26.38 11.22 -2.02
N HIS A 22 25.34 10.51 -2.49
CA HIS A 22 25.07 10.23 -3.90
C HIS A 22 24.80 11.49 -4.73
N ARG A 23 25.09 11.44 -6.04
CA ARG A 23 25.09 12.61 -6.92
C ARG A 23 24.51 12.31 -8.29
N SER A 24 23.36 12.91 -8.54
CA SER A 24 22.75 13.01 -9.86
C SER A 24 22.74 14.47 -10.32
N CYS A 25 22.75 14.71 -11.63
CA CYS A 25 22.67 16.07 -12.13
C CYS A 25 21.31 16.70 -11.80
N GLY A 26 21.29 18.02 -11.61
CA GLY A 26 20.11 18.77 -11.17
C GLY A 26 18.92 18.61 -12.12
N ALA A 27 19.17 18.56 -13.43
CA ALA A 27 18.12 18.33 -14.43
C ALA A 27 17.43 16.97 -14.24
N CYS A 28 18.21 15.89 -14.04
CA CYS A 28 17.65 14.56 -13.78
C CYS A 28 16.91 14.50 -12.45
N LEU A 29 17.44 15.14 -11.39
CA LEU A 29 16.77 15.19 -10.10
C LEU A 29 15.43 15.94 -10.17
N ARG A 30 15.36 17.09 -10.88
CA ARG A 30 14.10 17.82 -11.09
C ARG A 30 13.08 16.98 -11.85
N GLN A 31 13.51 16.31 -12.91
CA GLN A 31 12.62 15.44 -13.69
C GLN A 31 12.13 14.24 -12.86
N TYR A 32 13.02 13.62 -12.10
CA TYR A 32 12.68 12.54 -11.18
C TYR A 32 11.64 12.98 -10.15
N LEU A 33 11.88 14.11 -9.46
CA LEU A 33 10.92 14.69 -8.50
C LEU A 33 9.57 15.00 -9.16
N ARG A 34 9.57 15.57 -10.37
CA ARG A 34 8.34 15.87 -11.12
C ARG A 34 7.52 14.61 -11.38
N ILE A 35 8.15 13.52 -11.81
CA ILE A 35 7.48 12.25 -12.08
C ILE A 35 6.88 11.70 -10.78
N GLU A 36 7.68 11.59 -9.73
CA GLU A 36 7.25 11.05 -8.43
C GLU A 36 6.07 11.84 -7.85
N ILE A 37 6.14 13.18 -7.83
CA ILE A 37 5.07 14.05 -7.32
C ILE A 37 3.82 13.97 -8.20
N THR A 38 3.98 13.90 -9.53
CA THR A 38 2.83 13.83 -10.45
C THR A 38 2.06 12.52 -10.27
N GLU A 39 2.77 11.43 -9.98
CA GLU A 39 2.20 10.11 -9.70
C GLU A 39 1.85 9.90 -8.22
N SER A 40 1.81 10.99 -7.43
CA SER A 40 1.44 11.01 -6.01
C SER A 40 2.34 10.17 -5.11
N ARG A 41 3.58 9.87 -5.52
CA ARG A 41 4.59 9.20 -4.71
C ARG A 41 5.47 10.22 -4.01
N VAL A 42 5.17 10.45 -2.73
CA VAL A 42 5.80 11.52 -1.93
C VAL A 42 6.82 11.01 -0.90
N ASN A 43 6.95 9.70 -0.68
CA ASN A 43 8.09 9.12 0.05
C ASN A 43 9.28 8.95 -0.92
N ILE A 44 9.78 10.06 -1.44
CA ILE A 44 10.78 10.05 -2.51
C ILE A 44 12.16 9.67 -1.93
N CYS A 45 12.77 8.63 -2.49
CA CYS A 45 14.11 8.19 -2.12
C CYS A 45 15.18 8.73 -3.06
N CYS A 46 16.43 8.65 -2.66
CA CYS A 46 17.56 8.86 -3.55
C CYS A 46 17.46 7.89 -4.76
N PRO A 47 17.78 8.32 -5.98
CA PRO A 47 17.77 7.42 -7.13
C PRO A 47 18.80 6.28 -7.07
N GLU A 48 19.81 6.39 -6.21
CA GLU A 48 20.90 5.42 -6.06
C GLU A 48 20.79 4.56 -4.78
N CYS A 49 19.99 4.97 -3.79
CA CYS A 49 19.87 4.25 -2.52
C CYS A 49 18.49 4.42 -1.88
N SER A 50 18.20 3.63 -0.84
CA SER A 50 16.88 3.63 -0.19
C SER A 50 16.65 4.82 0.76
N GLU A 51 17.60 5.74 0.88
CA GLU A 51 17.52 6.88 1.80
C GLU A 51 16.52 7.93 1.31
N ARG A 52 15.68 8.46 2.20
CA ARG A 52 14.64 9.44 1.83
C ARG A 52 15.23 10.81 1.57
N LEU A 53 14.79 11.47 0.51
CA LEU A 53 15.21 12.84 0.24
C LEU A 53 14.69 13.79 1.32
N ASN A 54 15.56 14.69 1.76
CA ASN A 54 15.19 15.73 2.72
C ASN A 54 14.21 16.72 2.05
N PRO A 55 13.08 17.09 2.69
CA PRO A 55 12.15 18.08 2.15
C PRO A 55 12.80 19.42 1.76
N ALA A 56 13.88 19.83 2.45
CA ALA A 56 14.64 21.02 2.09
C ALA A 56 15.33 20.89 0.72
N ASP A 57 15.85 19.71 0.38
CA ASP A 57 16.42 19.46 -0.94
C ASP A 57 15.34 19.48 -2.02
N ILE A 58 14.17 18.90 -1.76
CA ILE A 58 13.03 18.90 -2.69
C ILE A 58 12.61 20.35 -2.98
N ARG A 59 12.43 21.18 -1.95
CA ARG A 59 12.10 22.61 -2.10
C ARG A 59 13.16 23.38 -2.89
N ARG A 60 14.44 23.14 -2.60
CA ARG A 60 15.56 23.80 -3.28
C ARG A 60 15.65 23.40 -4.75
N LEU A 61 15.50 22.10 -5.05
CA LEU A 61 15.56 21.57 -6.41
C LEU A 61 14.39 22.06 -7.27
N LEU A 62 13.21 22.25 -6.68
CA LEU A 62 11.97 22.69 -7.32
C LEU A 62 11.65 24.19 -7.08
N HIS A 63 12.64 25.02 -6.76
CA HIS A 63 12.42 26.45 -6.48
C HIS A 63 11.76 27.21 -7.65
N ASP A 64 11.97 26.73 -8.89
CA ASP A 64 11.37 27.25 -10.12
C ASP A 64 9.94 26.74 -10.37
N SER A 65 9.46 25.78 -9.56
CA SER A 65 8.20 25.07 -9.74
C SER A 65 7.38 25.03 -8.44
N PRO A 66 6.93 26.18 -7.89
CA PRO A 66 6.24 26.26 -6.60
C PRO A 66 4.97 25.41 -6.52
N HIS A 67 4.27 25.23 -7.65
CA HIS A 67 3.10 24.37 -7.76
C HIS A 67 3.41 22.88 -7.47
N LEU A 68 4.60 22.38 -7.85
CA LEU A 68 5.03 21.02 -7.54
C LEU A 68 5.35 20.86 -6.05
N VAL A 69 5.96 21.89 -5.45
CA VAL A 69 6.22 21.91 -3.99
C VAL A 69 4.91 21.87 -3.21
N ALA A 70 3.94 22.70 -3.56
CA ALA A 70 2.62 22.70 -2.93
C ALA A 70 1.93 21.32 -3.05
N LYS A 71 1.98 20.71 -4.25
CA LYS A 71 1.43 19.36 -4.48
C LYS A 71 2.16 18.28 -3.66
N TYR A 72 3.48 18.36 -3.55
CA TYR A 72 4.28 17.48 -2.69
C TYR A 72 3.86 17.59 -1.23
N GLU A 73 3.74 18.81 -0.71
CA GLU A 73 3.35 19.07 0.68
C GLU A 73 1.92 18.61 0.98
N GLU A 74 0.97 18.87 0.07
CA GLU A 74 -0.41 18.40 0.16
C GLU A 74 -0.48 16.87 0.22
N PHE A 75 0.19 16.18 -0.71
CA PHE A 75 0.20 14.73 -0.77
C PHE A 75 0.93 14.11 0.42
N MET A 76 1.98 14.77 0.92
CA MET A 76 2.67 14.30 2.13
C MET A 76 1.80 14.43 3.37
N LEU A 77 1.14 15.58 3.56
CA LEU A 77 0.17 15.76 4.63
C LEU A 77 -0.94 14.71 4.53
N ARG A 78 -1.49 14.49 3.33
CA ARG A 78 -2.52 13.49 3.09
C ARG A 78 -2.08 12.09 3.50
N ARG A 79 -0.85 11.72 3.18
CA ARG A 79 -0.27 10.43 3.54
C ARG A 79 -0.08 10.28 5.05
N CYS A 80 0.47 11.30 5.72
CA CYS A 80 0.64 11.31 7.17
C CYS A 80 -0.70 11.14 7.89
N LEU A 81 -1.70 11.94 7.51
CA LEU A 81 -3.04 11.87 8.08
C LEU A 81 -3.73 10.53 7.78
N ALA A 82 -3.53 9.95 6.59
CA ALA A 82 -4.09 8.63 6.28
C ALA A 82 -3.47 7.49 7.11
N ALA A 83 -2.31 7.70 7.74
CA ALA A 83 -1.71 6.73 8.65
C ALA A 83 -2.30 6.80 10.07
N ASP A 84 -2.95 7.91 10.43
CA ASP A 84 -3.64 8.07 11.70
C ASP A 84 -4.95 7.26 11.70
N PRO A 85 -5.15 6.35 12.68
CA PRO A 85 -6.32 5.47 12.74
C PRO A 85 -7.63 6.21 13.05
N ASP A 86 -7.58 7.43 13.57
CA ASP A 86 -8.73 8.27 13.94
C ASP A 86 -9.01 9.37 12.90
N CYS A 87 -8.10 9.57 11.95
CA CYS A 87 -8.31 10.50 10.84
C CYS A 87 -9.32 9.96 9.82
N ARG A 88 -10.27 10.80 9.43
CA ARG A 88 -11.29 10.51 8.43
C ARG A 88 -11.38 11.63 7.40
N TRP A 89 -11.19 11.27 6.13
CA TRP A 89 -11.35 12.18 5.01
C TRP A 89 -12.82 12.36 4.67
N CYS A 90 -13.22 13.59 4.37
CA CYS A 90 -14.53 13.87 3.83
C CYS A 90 -14.71 13.13 2.49
N PRO A 91 -15.80 12.37 2.29
CA PRO A 91 -16.04 11.64 1.05
C PRO A 91 -16.64 12.51 -0.07
N ALA A 92 -16.92 13.80 0.19
CA ALA A 92 -17.46 14.70 -0.82
C ALA A 92 -16.46 14.90 -1.98
N PRO A 93 -16.95 14.93 -3.24
CA PRO A 93 -16.11 15.25 -4.38
C PRO A 93 -15.36 16.57 -4.16
N ASP A 94 -14.08 16.61 -4.54
CA ASP A 94 -13.20 17.78 -4.43
C ASP A 94 -13.04 18.35 -3.01
N CYS A 95 -13.47 17.61 -1.98
CA CYS A 95 -13.25 17.97 -0.59
C CYS A 95 -11.97 17.30 -0.05
N GLY A 96 -10.92 18.09 0.11
CA GLY A 96 -9.66 17.69 0.75
C GLY A 96 -9.64 17.94 2.28
N TYR A 97 -10.79 18.00 2.95
CA TYR A 97 -10.85 18.19 4.39
C TYR A 97 -10.84 16.85 5.14
N ALA A 98 -10.16 16.80 6.28
CA ALA A 98 -10.09 15.62 7.13
C ALA A 98 -10.39 16.00 8.57
N VAL A 99 -11.09 15.11 9.27
CA VAL A 99 -11.45 15.25 10.69
C VAL A 99 -10.68 14.18 11.47
N ILE A 100 -10.02 14.56 12.57
CA ILE A 100 -9.44 13.60 13.52
C ILE A 100 -10.46 13.44 14.65
N ALA A 101 -11.11 12.27 14.69
CA ALA A 101 -12.27 12.07 15.54
C ALA A 101 -11.91 11.12 16.70
N TYR A 102 -11.85 11.66 17.93
CA TYR A 102 -11.57 10.89 19.14
C TYR A 102 -12.88 10.45 19.81
N GLY A 103 -12.90 9.23 20.37
CA GLY A 103 -14.03 8.77 21.21
C GLY A 103 -15.34 8.48 20.47
N CYS A 104 -15.32 8.39 19.13
CA CYS A 104 -16.50 8.15 18.29
C CYS A 104 -17.08 6.72 18.33
N ALA A 105 -16.86 5.95 19.40
CA ALA A 105 -17.47 4.64 19.56
C ALA A 105 -19.01 4.73 19.71
N SER A 106 -19.50 5.81 20.33
CA SER A 106 -20.94 6.01 20.60
C SER A 106 -21.66 6.81 19.52
N CYS A 107 -20.97 7.75 18.85
CA CYS A 107 -21.52 8.55 17.77
C CYS A 107 -20.66 8.41 16.50
N PRO A 108 -21.07 7.56 15.54
CA PRO A 108 -20.29 7.32 14.33
C PRO A 108 -20.56 8.36 13.23
N LYS A 109 -21.41 9.37 13.46
CA LYS A 109 -21.70 10.42 12.48
C LYS A 109 -20.68 11.55 12.62
N LEU A 110 -20.00 11.87 11.53
CA LEU A 110 -19.10 13.00 11.40
C LEU A 110 -19.70 14.01 10.43
N THR A 111 -19.41 15.29 10.64
CA THR A 111 -19.79 16.37 9.73
C THR A 111 -18.52 17.07 9.27
N CYS A 112 -18.40 17.33 7.97
CA CYS A 112 -17.29 18.08 7.41
C CYS A 112 -17.35 19.54 7.85
N GLU A 113 -16.31 20.02 8.53
CA GLU A 113 -16.20 21.39 9.04
C GLU A 113 -15.65 22.39 8.01
N ARG A 114 -15.42 21.96 6.77
CA ARG A 114 -15.06 22.87 5.68
C ARG A 114 -16.26 23.74 5.31
N ASP A 115 -16.06 25.04 5.27
CA ASP A 115 -17.02 26.02 4.76
C ASP A 115 -17.55 25.63 3.38
N GLY A 116 -18.88 25.55 3.25
CA GLY A 116 -19.57 25.18 2.01
C GLY A 116 -19.67 23.68 1.71
N CYS A 117 -19.09 22.78 2.51
CA CYS A 117 -19.19 21.34 2.27
C CYS A 117 -20.28 20.65 3.10
N GLN A 118 -20.25 20.79 4.43
CA GLN A 118 -21.25 20.25 5.39
C GLN A 118 -21.66 18.78 5.17
N THR A 119 -20.81 18.00 4.50
CA THR A 119 -21.13 16.61 4.17
C THR A 119 -21.03 15.76 5.42
N GLU A 120 -22.08 14.97 5.68
CA GLU A 120 -22.12 14.02 6.78
C GLU A 120 -21.60 12.65 6.32
N PHE A 121 -20.77 12.01 7.13
CA PHE A 121 -20.16 10.72 6.80
C PHE A 121 -19.94 9.84 8.02
N CYS A 122 -19.81 8.53 7.77
CA CYS A 122 -19.67 7.52 8.81
C CYS A 122 -18.20 7.32 9.22
N TYR A 123 -17.91 7.41 10.52
CA TYR A 123 -16.61 7.12 11.11
C TYR A 123 -16.13 5.69 10.80
N HIS A 124 -17.02 4.68 10.84
CA HIS A 124 -16.60 3.29 10.65
C HIS A 124 -16.31 2.92 9.19
N CYS A 125 -17.23 3.22 8.28
CA CYS A 125 -17.07 2.81 6.88
C CYS A 125 -16.49 3.89 5.96
N LYS A 126 -16.30 5.13 6.45
CA LYS A 126 -15.71 6.25 5.71
C LYS A 126 -16.52 6.64 4.46
N GLN A 127 -17.82 6.39 4.46
CA GLN A 127 -18.74 6.71 3.36
C GLN A 127 -19.78 7.72 3.81
N ILE A 128 -20.53 8.27 2.86
CA ILE A 128 -21.69 9.15 3.11
C ILE A 128 -22.57 8.54 4.21
N TRP A 129 -23.02 9.40 5.11
CA TRP A 129 -23.81 9.02 6.28
C TRP A 129 -25.06 8.25 5.86
N HIS A 130 -25.32 7.14 6.56
CA HIS A 130 -26.40 6.21 6.27
C HIS A 130 -27.22 5.96 7.54
N PRO A 131 -28.23 6.80 7.83
CA PRO A 131 -29.03 6.66 9.03
C PRO A 131 -29.81 5.33 8.99
N ASN A 132 -30.01 4.71 10.16
CA ASN A 132 -30.81 3.50 10.34
C ASN A 132 -30.33 2.26 9.54
N GLN A 133 -29.09 2.27 9.05
CA GLN A 133 -28.50 1.16 8.32
C GLN A 133 -27.14 0.79 8.91
N THR A 134 -26.84 -0.51 8.92
CA THR A 134 -25.47 -0.96 9.17
C THR A 134 -24.56 -0.60 7.99
N CYS A 135 -23.27 -0.46 8.24
CA CYS A 135 -22.27 -0.20 7.19
C CYS A 135 -22.33 -1.24 6.06
N ASP A 136 -22.66 -2.49 6.39
CA ASP A 136 -22.79 -3.59 5.45
C ASP A 136 -24.00 -3.43 4.54
N MET A 137 -25.16 -3.08 5.10
CA MET A 137 -26.38 -2.81 4.31
C MET A 137 -26.16 -1.64 3.35
N ALA A 138 -25.59 -0.54 3.85
CA ALA A 138 -25.29 0.63 3.03
C ALA A 138 -24.30 0.31 1.89
N ARG A 139 -23.30 -0.56 2.16
CA ARG A 139 -22.36 -1.05 1.14
C ARG A 139 -23.05 -1.88 0.07
N GLN A 140 -23.94 -2.81 0.47
CA GLN A 140 -24.70 -3.63 -0.47
C GLN A 140 -25.62 -2.77 -1.36
N GLN A 141 -26.30 -1.79 -0.78
CA GLN A 141 -27.17 -0.87 -1.51
C GLN A 141 -26.39 -0.07 -2.57
N ARG A 142 -25.22 0.47 -2.23
CA ARG A 142 -24.33 1.16 -3.20
C ARG A 142 -23.84 0.24 -4.32
N ALA A 143 -23.51 -1.01 -4.00
CA ALA A 143 -23.07 -1.98 -5.00
C ALA A 143 -24.20 -2.33 -6.00
N GLN A 144 -25.45 -2.39 -5.53
CA GLN A 144 -26.61 -2.64 -6.39
C GLN A 144 -26.89 -1.45 -7.31
N SER A 145 -26.86 -0.21 -6.81
CA SER A 145 -27.12 0.97 -7.64
C SER A 145 -26.10 1.14 -8.77
N LEU A 146 -24.82 0.84 -8.51
CA LEU A 146 -23.78 0.82 -9.54
C LEU A 146 -24.07 -0.22 -10.64
N ARG A 147 -24.51 -1.42 -10.27
CA ARG A 147 -24.87 -2.48 -11.23
C ARG A 147 -26.09 -2.12 -12.10
N VAL A 148 -27.07 -1.42 -11.53
CA VAL A 148 -28.26 -0.95 -12.27
C VAL A 148 -27.86 0.11 -13.31
N ARG A 149 -26.97 1.04 -12.95
CA ARG A 149 -26.48 2.08 -13.87
C ARG A 149 -25.67 1.51 -15.04
N THR A 150 -24.90 0.44 -14.81
CA THR A 150 -24.21 -0.29 -15.89
C THR A 150 -25.20 -0.98 -16.83
N LYS A 151 -26.26 -1.61 -16.32
CA LYS A 151 -27.29 -2.27 -17.16
C LYS A 151 -28.04 -1.30 -18.09
N HIS A 152 -28.29 -0.06 -17.67
CA HIS A 152 -28.97 0.93 -18.51
C HIS A 152 -28.07 1.55 -19.59
N THR A 153 -26.74 1.45 -19.45
CA THR A 153 -25.78 2.03 -20.41
C THR A 153 -25.20 1.01 -21.38
N SER A 154 -25.28 -0.29 -21.08
CA SER A 154 -24.85 -1.36 -21.97
C SER A 154 -26.01 -2.30 -22.30
N GLY A 155 -26.70 -2.03 -23.41
CA GLY A 155 -27.63 -2.96 -24.07
C GLY A 155 -26.94 -4.13 -24.78
N LEU A 156 -25.87 -4.67 -24.20
CA LEU A 156 -25.15 -5.83 -24.72
C LEU A 156 -24.97 -6.84 -23.58
N SER A 157 -25.81 -7.86 -23.60
CA SER A 157 -25.64 -9.09 -22.84
C SER A 157 -24.33 -9.76 -23.27
N TYR A 158 -23.33 -9.77 -22.39
CA TYR A 158 -22.21 -10.68 -22.51
C TYR A 158 -22.08 -11.52 -21.25
N GLY A 159 -21.83 -12.79 -21.48
CA GLY A 159 -21.83 -13.86 -20.50
C GLY A 159 -20.86 -13.64 -19.34
N GLN A 160 -21.07 -14.48 -18.35
CA GLN A 160 -20.39 -14.59 -17.08
C GLN A 160 -18.90 -14.93 -17.22
N GLU A 161 -18.12 -13.98 -17.73
CA GLU A 161 -16.67 -13.89 -17.53
C GLU A 161 -16.41 -12.57 -16.80
N SER A 162 -15.57 -12.63 -15.76
CA SER A 162 -15.22 -11.52 -14.86
C SER A 162 -15.15 -10.18 -15.58
N GLY A 163 -16.17 -9.34 -15.38
CA GLY A 163 -16.27 -8.04 -16.02
C GLY A 163 -15.19 -7.05 -15.55
N PRO A 164 -15.12 -5.85 -16.16
CA PRO A 164 -14.10 -4.81 -15.90
C PRO A 164 -14.04 -4.28 -14.45
N ALA A 165 -14.90 -4.77 -13.57
CA ALA A 165 -14.96 -4.40 -12.16
C ALA A 165 -13.92 -5.12 -11.28
N ASP A 166 -13.28 -6.22 -11.74
CA ASP A 166 -12.21 -6.89 -10.99
C ASP A 166 -10.87 -6.14 -11.05
N ASP A 167 -10.76 -5.15 -11.94
CA ASP A 167 -9.53 -4.41 -12.23
C ASP A 167 -9.37 -3.19 -11.33
N ILE A 168 -10.46 -2.70 -10.72
CA ILE A 168 -10.49 -1.50 -9.89
C ILE A 168 -11.00 -1.84 -8.50
N LYS A 169 -10.16 -1.65 -7.47
CA LYS A 169 -10.52 -1.92 -6.08
C LYS A 169 -10.14 -0.77 -5.16
N PRO A 170 -10.91 -0.48 -4.10
CA PRO A 170 -10.57 0.57 -3.16
C PRO A 170 -9.47 0.13 -2.19
N CYS A 171 -8.47 0.98 -1.97
CA CYS A 171 -7.46 0.81 -0.94
C CYS A 171 -8.12 0.54 0.44
N PRO A 172 -7.66 -0.48 1.21
CA PRO A 172 -8.29 -0.81 2.49
C PRO A 172 -8.11 0.29 3.56
N ARG A 173 -7.08 1.12 3.42
CA ARG A 173 -6.79 2.21 4.37
C ARG A 173 -7.50 3.50 4.00
N CYS A 174 -7.27 4.01 2.78
CA CYS A 174 -7.74 5.34 2.37
C CYS A 174 -8.86 5.34 1.33
N SER A 175 -9.35 4.17 0.92
CA SER A 175 -10.42 3.99 -0.07
C SER A 175 -10.14 4.56 -1.47
N ALA A 176 -8.91 5.02 -1.76
CA ALA A 176 -8.51 5.43 -3.09
C ALA A 176 -8.67 4.25 -4.06
N TYR A 177 -9.27 4.48 -5.23
CA TYR A 177 -9.41 3.44 -6.24
C TYR A 177 -8.05 3.12 -6.86
N ILE A 178 -7.72 1.83 -6.89
CA ILE A 178 -6.45 1.30 -7.38
C ILE A 178 -6.78 0.37 -8.54
N ILE A 179 -6.03 0.51 -9.63
CA ILE A 179 -6.11 -0.37 -10.79
C ILE A 179 -4.93 -1.34 -10.77
N LYS A 180 -5.20 -2.63 -11.00
CA LYS A 180 -4.14 -3.64 -11.19
C LYS A 180 -4.16 -4.17 -12.62
N MET A 181 -3.00 -4.26 -13.24
CA MET A 181 -2.86 -4.93 -14.54
C MET A 181 -3.01 -6.45 -14.38
N ASN A 182 -3.74 -7.09 -15.29
CA ASN A 182 -4.13 -8.51 -15.20
C ASN A 182 -3.15 -9.51 -15.81
N ASP A 183 -1.86 -9.20 -15.76
CA ASP A 183 -0.73 -9.97 -16.33
C ASP A 183 -0.24 -11.11 -15.43
N GLY A 184 -0.88 -11.36 -14.28
CA GLY A 184 -0.42 -12.33 -13.28
C GLY A 184 0.61 -11.76 -12.31
N SER A 185 0.79 -10.43 -12.30
CA SER A 185 1.64 -9.68 -11.39
C SER A 185 1.38 -9.92 -9.91
N CYS A 186 2.36 -9.50 -9.12
CA CYS A 186 2.43 -9.56 -7.67
C CYS A 186 1.12 -9.10 -7.00
N ASN A 187 0.66 -9.85 -6.00
CA ASN A 187 -0.50 -9.48 -5.19
C ASN A 187 -0.16 -8.54 -4.03
N HIS A 188 1.13 -8.28 -3.76
CA HIS A 188 1.61 -7.30 -2.79
C HIS A 188 1.62 -5.92 -3.44
N MET A 189 0.57 -5.14 -3.18
CA MET A 189 0.41 -3.80 -3.75
C MET A 189 0.68 -2.73 -2.70
N THR A 190 1.20 -1.59 -3.15
CA THR A 190 1.38 -0.40 -2.31
C THR A 190 0.46 0.70 -2.81
N CYS A 191 -0.35 1.28 -1.94
CA CYS A 191 -1.19 2.42 -2.31
C CYS A 191 -0.32 3.66 -2.54
N ALA A 192 -0.37 4.27 -3.72
CA ALA A 192 0.37 5.50 -4.00
C ALA A 192 -0.05 6.65 -3.05
N VAL A 193 -1.34 6.74 -2.72
CA VAL A 193 -1.91 7.84 -1.90
C VAL A 193 -1.51 7.74 -0.43
N CYS A 194 -1.84 6.64 0.25
CA CYS A 194 -1.59 6.52 1.69
C CYS A 194 -0.39 5.66 2.06
N GLY A 195 0.18 4.93 1.10
CA GLY A 195 1.37 4.13 1.33
C GLY A 195 1.16 2.77 1.97
N CYS A 196 -0.06 2.39 2.34
CA CYS A 196 -0.27 1.07 2.93
C CYS A 196 0.08 -0.03 1.93
N GLU A 197 0.73 -1.07 2.43
CA GLU A 197 0.97 -2.31 1.72
C GLU A 197 -0.22 -3.25 1.97
N PHE A 198 -0.83 -3.75 0.91
CA PHE A 198 -2.05 -4.54 1.00
C PHE A 198 -2.11 -5.63 -0.07
N CYS A 199 -2.87 -6.68 0.25
CA CYS A 199 -3.06 -7.80 -0.67
C CYS A 199 -4.23 -7.54 -1.62
N TRP A 200 -3.99 -7.60 -2.94
CA TRP A 200 -5.02 -7.42 -3.97
C TRP A 200 -6.16 -8.45 -3.92
N LEU A 201 -5.86 -9.66 -3.44
CA LEU A 201 -6.82 -10.77 -3.43
C LEU A 201 -7.89 -10.57 -2.35
N CYS A 202 -7.49 -10.11 -1.16
CA CYS A 202 -8.40 -10.00 -0.01
C CYS A 202 -8.65 -8.56 0.46
N MET A 203 -7.97 -7.56 -0.11
CA MET A 203 -8.05 -6.15 0.27
C MET A 203 -7.83 -5.94 1.77
N LYS A 204 -6.77 -6.56 2.31
CA LYS A 204 -6.32 -6.36 3.69
C LYS A 204 -4.87 -5.90 3.69
N GLU A 205 -4.51 -5.10 4.69
CA GLU A 205 -3.12 -4.73 4.92
C GLU A 205 -2.26 -5.98 5.14
N ILE A 206 -1.05 -5.95 4.59
CA ILE A 206 -0.11 -7.06 4.64
C ILE A 206 0.64 -6.99 5.97
N SER A 207 0.71 -8.13 6.64
CA SER A 207 1.62 -8.39 7.75
C SER A 207 2.72 -9.36 7.30
N ASP A 208 3.80 -9.46 8.06
CA ASP A 208 4.96 -10.31 7.74
C ASP A 208 4.60 -11.76 7.41
N LEU A 209 3.50 -12.27 7.97
CA LEU A 209 3.02 -13.63 7.76
C LEU A 209 1.86 -13.74 6.76
N HIS A 210 1.44 -12.68 6.09
CA HIS A 210 0.22 -12.68 5.26
C HIS A 210 0.18 -13.79 4.20
N TYR A 211 1.31 -14.01 3.52
CA TYR A 211 1.47 -15.03 2.47
C TYR A 211 1.94 -16.39 3.01
N LEU A 212 2.19 -16.49 4.32
CA LEU A 212 2.65 -17.68 5.03
C LEU A 212 1.54 -18.29 5.91
N SER A 213 0.28 -17.84 5.82
CA SER A 213 -0.73 -17.98 6.88
C SER A 213 -2.17 -18.20 6.32
N PRO A 214 -3.22 -18.51 7.14
CA PRO A 214 -4.54 -19.05 6.74
C PRO A 214 -5.36 -18.24 5.75
N SER A 215 -4.93 -17.02 5.43
CA SER A 215 -5.56 -16.18 4.42
C SER A 215 -5.73 -16.95 3.10
N GLY A 216 -4.80 -17.87 2.82
CA GLY A 216 -4.70 -18.63 1.56
C GLY A 216 -4.49 -17.71 0.36
N CYS A 217 -4.06 -16.48 0.58
CA CYS A 217 -3.67 -15.56 -0.48
C CYS A 217 -2.27 -15.92 -0.94
N THR A 218 -2.07 -15.99 -2.26
CA THR A 218 -0.77 -16.28 -2.85
C THR A 218 -0.07 -15.00 -3.28
N PHE A 219 1.25 -15.00 -3.23
CA PHE A 219 2.05 -13.88 -3.72
C PHE A 219 1.83 -13.66 -5.23
N TRP A 220 1.71 -14.75 -5.99
CA TRP A 220 1.44 -14.76 -7.43
C TRP A 220 0.08 -15.38 -7.77
N GLY A 221 -0.49 -15.00 -8.91
CA GLY A 221 -1.73 -15.58 -9.44
C GLY A 221 -3.01 -14.80 -9.11
N LYS A 222 -4.13 -15.24 -9.68
CA LYS A 222 -5.38 -14.45 -9.77
C LYS A 222 -6.38 -14.71 -8.65
N LYS A 223 -6.27 -15.82 -7.92
CA LYS A 223 -7.26 -16.26 -6.94
C LYS A 223 -6.60 -16.82 -5.68
N PRO A 224 -7.19 -16.58 -4.49
CA PRO A 224 -6.76 -17.25 -3.27
C PRO A 224 -7.04 -18.75 -3.35
N TRP A 225 -6.35 -19.53 -2.53
CA TRP A 225 -6.53 -20.96 -2.41
C TRP A 225 -7.98 -21.32 -2.05
N SER A 226 -8.46 -22.43 -2.62
CA SER A 226 -9.73 -23.03 -2.24
C SER A 226 -9.70 -23.47 -0.77
N ARG A 227 -10.87 -23.54 -0.11
CA ARG A 227 -10.95 -23.99 1.30
C ARG A 227 -10.27 -25.35 1.52
N LYS A 228 -10.44 -26.30 0.59
CA LYS A 228 -9.80 -27.63 0.65
C LYS A 228 -8.27 -27.50 0.69
N LYS A 229 -7.69 -26.67 -0.19
CA LYS A 229 -6.24 -26.46 -0.24
C LYS A 229 -5.72 -25.74 1.00
N LYS A 230 -6.49 -24.78 1.55
CA LYS A 230 -6.16 -24.12 2.82
C LYS A 230 -6.10 -25.13 3.97
N ILE A 231 -7.14 -25.95 4.13
CA ILE A 231 -7.23 -26.97 5.18
C ILE A 231 -6.10 -27.98 5.03
N LEU A 232 -5.86 -28.49 3.81
CA LEU A 232 -4.79 -29.46 3.55
C LEU A 232 -3.41 -28.91 3.94
N TRP A 233 -3.13 -27.66 3.59
CA TRP A 233 -1.86 -27.02 3.94
C TRP A 233 -1.74 -26.73 5.44
N GLN A 234 -2.82 -26.31 6.10
CA GLN A 234 -2.86 -26.11 7.55
C GLN A 234 -2.60 -27.41 8.31
N LEU A 235 -3.22 -28.51 7.89
CA LEU A 235 -2.98 -29.83 8.49
C LEU A 235 -1.55 -30.31 8.21
N GLY A 236 -1.07 -30.11 6.98
CA GLY A 236 0.29 -30.48 6.59
C GLY A 236 1.37 -29.71 7.37
N THR A 237 1.18 -28.41 7.62
CA THR A 237 2.11 -27.61 8.43
C THR A 237 2.00 -27.95 9.92
N LEU A 238 0.79 -28.16 10.44
CA LEU A 238 0.56 -28.53 11.84
C LEU A 238 1.24 -29.86 12.21
N ILE A 239 1.22 -30.85 11.32
CA ILE A 239 1.83 -32.17 11.56
C ILE A 239 3.31 -32.17 11.11
N GLY A 240 3.59 -31.59 9.94
CA GLY A 240 4.91 -31.63 9.33
C GLY A 240 5.95 -30.78 10.04
N ALA A 241 5.57 -29.62 10.61
CA ALA A 241 6.53 -28.77 11.30
C ALA A 241 7.06 -29.41 12.60
N PRO A 242 6.24 -29.95 13.52
CA PRO A 242 6.76 -30.65 14.70
C PRO A 242 7.64 -31.85 14.35
N VAL A 243 7.24 -32.66 13.37
CA VAL A 243 8.01 -33.83 12.93
C VAL A 243 9.34 -33.41 12.32
N GLY A 244 9.32 -32.42 11.42
CA GLY A 244 10.53 -31.88 10.78
C GLY A 244 11.49 -31.26 11.79
N ILE A 245 10.99 -30.44 12.72
CA ILE A 245 11.80 -29.85 13.79
C ILE A 245 12.40 -30.94 14.68
N SER A 246 11.62 -31.96 15.05
CA SER A 246 12.09 -33.07 15.89
C SER A 246 13.19 -33.89 15.21
N LEU A 247 13.04 -34.19 13.90
CA LEU A 247 14.07 -34.89 13.11
C LEU A 247 15.35 -34.07 12.98
N ILE A 248 15.23 -32.78 12.65
CA ILE A 248 16.40 -31.89 12.51
C ILE A 248 17.11 -31.76 13.86
N ALA A 249 16.38 -31.54 14.96
CA ALA A 249 16.95 -31.47 16.29
C ALA A 249 17.64 -32.79 16.68
N GLY A 250 17.01 -33.93 16.38
CA GLY A 250 17.54 -35.26 16.65
C GLY A 250 18.85 -35.58 15.92
N ILE A 251 19.11 -34.96 14.76
CA ILE A 251 20.36 -35.13 14.01
C ILE A 251 21.39 -34.04 14.37
N ALA A 252 20.96 -32.78 14.40
CA ALA A 252 21.84 -31.63 14.59
C ALA A 252 22.41 -31.57 16.00
N ILE A 253 21.63 -31.90 17.03
CA ILE A 253 22.09 -31.83 18.43
C ILE A 253 23.23 -32.84 18.66
N PRO A 254 23.10 -34.15 18.33
CA PRO A 254 24.22 -35.08 18.46
C PRO A 254 25.42 -34.71 17.59
N ALA A 255 25.20 -34.23 16.35
CA ALA A 255 26.29 -33.80 15.47
C ALA A 255 27.07 -32.62 16.04
N MET A 256 26.40 -31.65 16.69
CA MET A 256 27.08 -30.55 17.36
C MET A 256 27.77 -31.00 18.66
N VAL A 257 27.10 -31.79 19.49
CA VAL A 257 27.62 -32.25 20.79
C VAL A 257 28.84 -33.14 20.63
N ILE A 258 28.88 -34.01 19.61
CA ILE A 258 29.99 -34.95 19.38
C ILE A 258 30.99 -34.37 18.37
N GLY A 259 30.50 -33.76 17.29
CA GLY A 259 31.34 -33.28 16.19
C GLY A 259 32.21 -32.09 16.55
N ILE A 260 31.71 -31.15 17.36
CA ILE A 260 32.48 -29.96 17.76
C ILE A 260 33.68 -30.35 18.64
N PRO A 261 33.54 -31.16 19.71
CA PRO A 261 34.68 -31.60 20.50
C PRO A 261 35.72 -32.40 19.72
N VAL A 262 35.30 -33.30 18.82
CA VAL A 262 36.23 -34.08 17.99
C VAL A 262 36.99 -33.19 17.00
N TYR A 263 36.30 -32.22 16.41
CA TYR A 263 36.92 -31.26 15.50
C TYR A 263 37.95 -30.37 16.23
N VAL A 264 37.59 -29.85 17.41
CA VAL A 264 38.49 -29.02 18.23
C VAL A 264 39.67 -29.85 18.73
N GLY A 265 39.44 -31.08 19.20
CA GLY A 265 40.50 -31.98 19.66
C GLY A 265 41.45 -32.48 18.58
N ARG A 266 41.07 -32.42 17.29
CA ARG A 266 41.97 -32.69 16.15
C ARG A 266 42.84 -31.49 15.74
N LYS A 267 42.51 -30.28 16.21
CA LYS A 267 43.24 -29.05 15.91
C LYS A 267 44.27 -28.67 16.98
N VAL A 268 44.23 -29.33 18.14
CA VAL A 268 45.26 -29.27 19.20
C VAL A 268 46.27 -30.38 18.95
#